data_AF-A0A5C5WXP2-F1
#
_entry.id   AF-A0A5C5WXP2-F1
#
_cell.length_a   1.000
_cell.length_b   1.000
_cell.length_c   1.000
_cell.angle_alpha   90.00
_cell.angle_beta   90.00
_cell.angle_gamma   90.00
#
_symmetry.space_group_name_H-M   'P 1'
#
loop_
_entity.id
_entity.type
_entity.pdbx_description
1 polymer ?
#
loop_
_entity_poly.entity_id
_entity_poly.type
_entity_poly.pdbx_seq_one_letter_code
_entity_poly.pdbx_strand_id
1 'polypeptide(L)' 'MDAPKTGDMYRCAKCDLEIHVTKGCDCKDCRTDFQCCGQRLEKVTEPSVQN' A
#
# COMPACT_ATOMS: atom_id res chain seq x y z
N MET A 1 1.89 2.95 9.74
CA MET A 1 1.68 2.90 8.28
C MET A 1 2.52 4.00 7.68
N ASP A 2 3.69 3.59 7.21
CA ASP A 2 4.74 4.44 6.69
C ASP A 2 4.36 5.06 5.34
N ALA A 3 5.13 6.06 4.93
CA ALA A 3 4.93 6.72 3.64
C ALA A 3 4.97 5.68 2.50
N PRO A 4 4.03 5.76 1.53
CA PRO A 4 4.01 4.84 0.39
C PRO A 4 5.32 5.01 -0.38
N LYS A 5 6.01 3.90 -0.63
CA LYS A 5 7.22 3.91 -1.46
C LYS A 5 6.83 3.61 -2.90
N THR A 6 7.55 4.22 -3.85
CA THR A 6 7.45 3.83 -5.26
C THR A 6 7.73 2.34 -5.39
N GLY A 7 6.84 1.61 -6.05
CA GLY A 7 6.88 0.16 -6.17
C GLY A 7 6.00 -0.58 -5.16
N ASP A 8 5.43 0.10 -4.16
CA ASP A 8 4.45 -0.53 -3.28
C ASP A 8 3.18 -0.91 -4.06
N MET A 9 2.71 -2.12 -3.84
CA MET A 9 1.45 -2.66 -4.33
C MET A 9 0.51 -2.95 -3.15
N TYR A 10 -0.75 -2.57 -3.33
CA TYR A 10 -1.84 -2.82 -2.40
C TYR A 10 -2.93 -3.61 -3.10
N ARG A 11 -3.46 -4.65 -2.45
CA ARG A 11 -4.51 -5.49 -3.03
C ARG A 11 -5.72 -5.55 -2.10
N CYS A 12 -6.90 -5.52 -2.71
CA CYS A 12 -8.15 -5.79 -2.01
C CYS A 12 -8.46 -7.29 -2.04
N ALA A 13 -8.62 -7.90 -0.86
CA ALA A 13 -8.96 -9.32 -0.74
C ALA A 13 -10.38 -9.69 -1.22
N LYS A 14 -11.26 -8.70 -1.45
CA LYS A 14 -12.67 -8.93 -1.83
C LYS A 14 -12.92 -8.92 -3.33
N CYS A 15 -12.29 -7.99 -4.04
CA CYS A 15 -12.57 -7.71 -5.45
C CYS A 15 -11.33 -7.80 -6.34
N ASP A 16 -10.20 -8.21 -5.76
CA ASP A 16 -8.91 -8.33 -6.43
C ASP A 16 -8.39 -7.01 -7.04
N LEU A 17 -8.87 -5.87 -6.56
CA LEU A 17 -8.38 -4.56 -6.99
C LEU A 17 -6.93 -4.37 -6.53
N GLU A 18 -6.05 -4.05 -7.47
CA GLU A 18 -4.62 -3.83 -7.26
C GLU A 18 -4.26 -2.36 -7.50
N ILE A 19 -3.54 -1.76 -6.56
CA ILE A 19 -3.03 -0.39 -6.63
C ILE A 19 -1.51 -0.44 -6.61
N HIS A 20 -0.88 0.06 -7.67
CA HIS A 20 0.57 0.19 -7.76
C HIS A 20 0.97 1.65 -7.54
N VAL A 21 1.81 1.89 -6.53
CA VAL A 21 2.38 3.20 -6.25
C VAL A 21 3.50 3.47 -7.25
N THR A 22 3.21 4.26 -8.28
CA THR A 22 4.20 4.70 -9.28
C THR A 22 5.05 5.88 -8.80
N LYS A 23 4.56 6.61 -7.79
CA LYS A 23 5.29 7.71 -7.15
C LYS A 23 4.98 7.70 -5.65
N GLY A 24 6.03 7.51 -4.86
CA GLY A 24 5.96 7.65 -3.41
C GLY A 24 5.69 9.08 -2.97
N CYS A 25 5.35 9.23 -1.70
CA CYS A 25 5.08 10.52 -1.09
C CYS A 25 6.30 11.00 -0.31
N ASP A 26 6.84 12.17 -0.67
CA ASP A 26 8.01 12.77 -0.01
C ASP A 26 7.64 13.64 1.22
N CYS A 27 6.37 13.63 1.64
CA CYS A 27 5.91 14.42 2.79
C CYS A 27 6.43 13.81 4.11
N LYS A 28 6.88 14.68 5.03
CA LYS A 28 7.51 14.31 6.32
C LYS A 28 6.65 13.41 7.22
N ASP A 29 5.33 13.47 7.08
CA ASP A 29 4.35 12.67 7.83
C ASP A 29 3.28 12.09 6.87
N CYS A 30 3.73 11.57 5.71
CA CYS A 30 2.79 11.01 4.75
C CYS A 30 2.24 9.67 5.23
N ARG A 31 0.91 9.57 5.34
CA ARG A 31 0.21 8.33 5.66
C ARG A 31 -0.75 8.01 4.53
N THR A 32 -0.67 6.78 4.01
CA THR A 32 -1.63 6.29 3.03
C THR A 32 -2.72 5.46 3.69
N ASP A 33 -3.96 5.76 3.31
CA ASP A 33 -5.15 5.01 3.69
C ASP A 33 -5.88 4.66 2.39
N PHE A 34 -5.58 3.47 1.85
CA PHE A 34 -6.32 2.93 0.72
C PHE A 34 -7.46 2.09 1.28
N GLN A 35 -8.69 2.39 0.86
CA GLN A 35 -9.89 1.65 1.25
C GLN A 35 -10.68 1.21 0.01
N CYS A 36 -11.06 -0.07 -0.04
CA CYS A 36 -11.87 -0.66 -1.10
C CYS A 36 -12.83 -1.69 -0.51
N CYS A 37 -14.05 -1.76 -1.03
CA CYS A 37 -15.13 -2.63 -0.53
C CYS A 37 -15.45 -2.47 0.98
N GLY A 38 -15.21 -1.27 1.53
CA GLY A 38 -15.38 -0.96 2.95
C GLY A 38 -14.29 -1.53 3.87
N GLN A 39 -13.18 -1.99 3.30
CA GLN A 39 -12.04 -2.56 4.03
C GLN A 39 -10.75 -1.84 3.61
N ARG A 40 -9.80 -1.73 4.53
CA ARG A 40 -8.46 -1.19 4.20
C ARG A 40 -7.76 -2.19 3.28
N LEU A 41 -7.14 -1.71 2.21
CA LEU A 41 -6.34 -2.59 1.35
C LEU A 41 -5.11 -3.07 2.12
N GLU A 42 -4.70 -4.29 1.81
CA GLU A 42 -3.51 -4.89 2.35
C GLU A 42 -2.33 -4.56 1.45
N LYS A 43 -1.19 -4.19 2.06
CA LYS A 43 0.05 -3.98 1.33
C LYS A 43 0.63 -5.35 0.99
N VAL A 44 0.69 -5.69 -0.30
CA VAL A 44 1.20 -6.99 -0.77
C VAL A 44 2.68 -6.94 -1.19
N THR A 45 3.34 -5.81 -0.92
CA THR A 45 4.75 -5.51 -1.28
C THR A 45 5.67 -5.45 -0.08
N GLU A 46 5.30 -6.07 1.03
CA GLU A 46 6.27 -6.22 2.10
C GLU A 46 7.52 -6.97 1.58
N PRO A 47 8.73 -6.43 1.77
CA PRO A 47 9.91 -7.27 1.71
C PRO A 47 9.78 -8.21 2.90
N SER A 48 9.48 -9.48 2.64
CA SER A 48 9.75 -10.53 3.59
C SER A 48 11.28 -10.61 3.78
N VAL A 49 11.83 -9.77 4.64
CA VAL A 49 13.16 -9.91 5.23
C VAL A 49 13.00 -9.79 6.74
N GLN A 50 12.48 -10.85 7.34
CA GLN A 50 12.91 -11.25 8.68
C GLN A 50 13.96 -12.35 8.49
N ASN A 51 15.24 -11.97 8.56
CA ASN A 51 16.30 -12.64 9.33
C ASN A 51 17.67 -12.06 9.02
#